data_AF-A0A6A6B2J1-F1
#
_entry.id   AF-A0A6A6B2J1-F1
#
_cell.length_a   1.000
_cell.length_b   1.000
_cell.length_c   1.000
_cell.angle_alpha   90.00
_cell.angle_beta   90.00
_cell.angle_gamma   90.00
#
_symmetry.space_group_name_H-M   'P 1'
#
loop_
_entity.id
_entity.type
_entity.pdbx_description
1 polymer ?
#
loop_
_entity_poly.entity_id
_entity_poly.type
_entity_poly.pdbx_seq_one_letter_code
_entity_poly.pdbx_strand_id
1 'polypeptide(L)' 'VDPRFASNKYVPYDYANLAHQRLIVTKGKGFTKEKNKGKRGSYRGGMIDTMGVNGIRFDD' A
#
# COMPACT_ATOMS: atom_id res chain seq x y z
N VAL A 1 -16.25 -1.87 -20.62
CA VAL A 1 -15.49 -1.79 -19.36
C VAL A 1 -14.11 -1.22 -19.69
N ASP A 2 -13.66 -0.18 -18.99
CA ASP A 2 -12.35 0.45 -19.26
C ASP A 2 -11.22 -0.60 -19.15
N PRO A 3 -10.33 -0.72 -20.15
CA PRO A 3 -9.22 -1.68 -20.15
C PRO A 3 -8.34 -1.63 -18.89
N ARG A 4 -8.23 -0.46 -18.23
CA ARG A 4 -7.47 -0.27 -16.97
C ARG A 4 -8.05 -1.06 -15.80
N PHE A 5 -9.35 -1.38 -15.83
CA PHE A 5 -10.05 -2.13 -14.78
C PHE A 5 -10.48 -3.52 -15.23
N ALA A 6 -9.94 -4.03 -16.35
CA ALA A 6 -10.30 -5.34 -16.87
C ALA A 6 -9.77 -6.51 -16.03
N SER A 7 -8.84 -6.27 -15.09
CA SER A 7 -8.19 -7.30 -14.29
C SER A 7 -8.26 -7.02 -12.78
N ASN A 8 -8.57 -8.06 -12.00
CA ASN A 8 -8.49 -8.05 -10.53
C ASN A 8 -7.10 -8.46 -10.01
N LYS A 9 -6.07 -8.48 -10.86
CA LYS A 9 -4.71 -8.90 -10.46
C LYS A 9 -4.14 -7.93 -9.43
N TYR A 10 -3.52 -8.47 -8.38
CA TYR A 10 -2.80 -7.67 -7.39
C TYR A 10 -1.63 -6.92 -8.02
N VAL A 11 -1.54 -5.61 -7.73
CA VAL A 11 -0.43 -4.74 -8.15
C VAL A 11 0.43 -4.44 -6.91
N PRO A 12 1.68 -4.93 -6.86
CA PRO A 12 2.57 -4.63 -5.75
C PRO A 12 3.00 -3.16 -5.77
N TYR A 13 3.03 -2.53 -4.59
CA TYR A 13 3.70 -1.23 -4.38
C TYR A 13 4.58 -1.30 -3.14
N ASP A 14 5.71 -0.58 -3.17
CA ASP A 14 6.79 -0.71 -2.18
C ASP A 14 6.30 -0.58 -0.73
N TYR A 15 5.43 0.38 -0.47
CA TYR A 15 4.88 0.59 0.87
C TYR A 15 4.04 -0.61 1.34
N ALA A 16 3.14 -1.17 0.51
CA ALA A 16 2.37 -2.35 0.90
C ALA A 16 3.26 -3.57 1.11
N ASN A 17 4.24 -3.79 0.24
CA ASN A 17 5.14 -4.93 0.35
C ASN A 17 5.96 -4.88 1.65
N LEU A 18 6.54 -3.72 1.96
CA LEU A 18 7.31 -3.51 3.20
C LEU A 18 6.43 -3.60 4.46
N ALA A 19 5.21 -3.08 4.38
CA ALA A 19 4.23 -3.21 5.46
C ALA A 19 3.88 -4.68 5.71
N HIS A 20 3.58 -5.42 4.64
CA HIS A 20 3.24 -6.84 4.71
C HIS A 20 4.36 -7.67 5.31
N GLN A 21 5.59 -7.52 4.81
CA GLN A 21 6.77 -8.26 5.30
C GLN A 21 7.02 -8.06 6.80
N ARG A 22 6.79 -6.85 7.33
CA ARG A 22 6.94 -6.60 8.78
C ARG A 22 5.75 -7.08 9.60
N LEU A 23 4.53 -6.93 9.09
CA LEU A 23 3.33 -7.18 9.88
C LEU A 23 2.94 -8.65 9.94
N ILE A 24 3.31 -9.45 8.93
CA ILE A 24 2.95 -10.86 8.83
C ILE A 24 3.44 -11.71 10.02
N VAL A 25 4.58 -11.35 10.59
CA VAL A 25 5.19 -12.09 11.71
C VAL A 25 4.59 -11.73 13.06
N THR A 26 4.03 -10.52 13.21
CA THR A 26 3.46 -10.04 14.48
C THR A 26 1.98 -10.37 14.59
N LYS A 27 1.54 -10.92 15.73
CA LYS A 27 0.13 -11.27 15.99
C LYS A 27 -0.31 -10.74 17.36
N GLY A 28 -1.63 -10.61 17.56
CA GLY A 28 -2.23 -10.23 18.84
C GLY A 28 -1.90 -8.79 19.27
N LYS A 29 -1.76 -8.55 20.59
CA LYS A 29 -1.57 -7.21 21.18
C LYS A 29 -0.31 -6.49 20.69
N GLY A 30 0.70 -7.22 20.21
CA GLY A 30 1.94 -6.66 19.64
C GLY A 30 1.75 -6.05 18.24
N PHE A 31 0.73 -6.50 17.50
CA PHE A 31 0.47 -6.06 16.13
C PHE A 31 0.23 -4.54 16.04
N THR A 32 -0.58 -4.00 16.96
CA THR A 32 -0.93 -2.58 16.96
C THR A 32 0.29 -1.70 17.20
N LYS A 33 1.20 -2.13 18.08
CA LYS A 33 2.46 -1.42 18.37
C LYS A 33 3.40 -1.46 17.16
N GLU A 34 3.58 -2.65 16.55
CA GLU A 34 4.46 -2.80 15.40
C GLU A 34 3.95 -2.04 14.18
N LYS A 35 2.63 -2.08 13.93
CA LYS A 35 1.98 -1.25 12.91
C LYS A 35 2.22 0.24 13.13
N ASN A 36 2.01 0.73 14.36
CA ASN A 36 2.17 2.15 14.66
C ASN A 36 3.64 2.61 14.54
N LYS A 37 4.59 1.77 14.99
CA LYS A 37 6.03 2.01 14.82
C LYS A 37 6.43 2.00 13.33
N GLY A 38 5.94 1.02 12.59
CA GLY A 38 6.12 0.87 11.15
C GLY A 38 5.66 2.10 10.37
N LYS A 39 4.41 2.53 10.59
CA LYS A 39 3.83 3.72 9.96
C LYS A 39 4.62 5.00 10.23
N ARG A 40 5.23 5.14 11.42
CA ARG A 40 5.89 6.40 11.85
C ARG A 40 7.23 6.67 11.17
N GLY A 41 7.89 5.66 10.62
CA GLY A 41 9.17 5.90 9.94
C GLY A 41 9.80 4.71 9.23
N SER A 42 9.17 3.54 9.28
CA SER A 42 9.74 2.27 8.84
C SER A 42 9.10 1.74 7.56
N TYR A 43 7.89 2.20 7.22
CA TYR A 43 7.23 2.00 5.93
C TYR A 43 7.34 3.24 5.03
N ARG A 44 8.31 4.13 5.25
CA ARG A 44 8.59 5.16 4.24
C ARG A 44 9.10 4.42 2.99
N GLY A 45 8.16 4.04 2.12
CA GLY A 45 8.44 3.39 0.84
C GLY A 45 9.21 4.31 -0.08
N GLY A 46 9.50 3.84 -1.29
CA GLY A 46 10.18 4.61 -2.34
C GLY A 46 9.57 5.98 -2.61
N MET A 47 10.20 6.74 -3.51
CA MET A 47 9.76 8.09 -3.86
C MET A 47 8.24 8.13 -4.09
N ILE A 48 7.56 9.02 -3.36
CA ILE A 48 6.16 9.31 -3.64
C ILE A 48 6.14 9.89 -5.06
N ASP A 49 5.36 9.28 -5.95
CA ASP A 49 5.06 9.88 -7.23
C ASP A 49 4.21 11.12 -6.97
N THR A 50 4.87 12.27 -6.89
CA THR A 50 4.23 13.58 -6.72
C THR A 50 3.76 14.17 -8.05
N MET A 51 4.10 13.52 -9.17
CA MET A 51 3.74 13.95 -10.52
C MET A 51 2.51 13.20 -11.06
N GLY A 52 2.22 12.02 -10.51
CA GLY A 52 1.09 11.18 -10.91
C GLY A 52 -0.25 11.65 -10.37
N VAL A 53 -1.17 11.99 -11.28
CA VAL A 53 -2.59 12.19 -10.97
C VAL A 53 -3.32 10.85 -11.09
N ASN A 54 -3.54 10.16 -9.97
CA ASN A 54 -4.24 8.86 -9.92
C ASN A 54 -5.79 8.97 -9.89
N GLY A 55 -6.32 10.15 -10.21
CA GLY A 55 -7.77 10.38 -10.28
C GLY A 55 -8.34 9.81 -11.58
N ILE A 56 -9.36 8.96 -11.47
CA ILE A 56 -10.07 8.43 -12.63
C ILE A 56 -11.51 8.91 -12.51
N ARG A 57 -11.93 9.74 -13.47
CA ARG A 57 -13.32 10.15 -13.62
C ARG A 57 -14.03 9.07 -14.42
N PHE A 58 -15.15 8.58 -13.91
CA PHE A 58 -16.07 7.75 -14.65
C PHE A 58 -17.06 8.68 -15.34
N ASP A 59 -17.29 8.45 -16.62
CA ASP A 59 -18.11 9.34 -17.44
C ASP A 59 -19.60 8.94 -17.47
N ASP A 60 -19.98 7.81 -16.86
CA ASP A 60 -21.31 7.18 -16.87
C ASP A 60 -22.29 7.72 -17.94
#